data_AF-A0A969SUC2-F1
#
_entry.id   AF-A0A969SUC2-F1
#
_cell.length_a   1.000
_cell.length_b   1.000
_cell.length_c   1.000
_cell.angle_alpha   90.00
_cell.angle_beta   90.00
_cell.angle_gamma   90.00
#
_symmetry.space_group_name_H-M   'P 1'
#
loop_
_entity.id
_entity.type
_entity.pdbx_description
1 polymer ?
#
loop_
_entity_poly.entity_id
_entity_poly.type
_entity_poly.pdbx_seq_one_letter_code
_entity_poly.pdbx_strand_id
1 'polypeptide(L)'
;MAAHLTQIQSLTTKLAPKDEIANKFRQSLYFIEWTVPSLVEIDIDKAAELVDLGRTIARWQHNWNKVCAETNSRNEIASSAGKLSKRVREISAVV
;
A
#
# COMPACT_ATOMS: atom_id res chain seq x y z
N MET A 1 -6.33 6.08 1.26
CA MET A 1 -5.44 5.00 0.75
C MET A 1 -4.45 5.43 -0.35
N ALA A 2 -4.88 6.05 -1.47
CA ALA A 2 -3.96 6.42 -2.56
C ALA A 2 -2.71 7.22 -2.12
N ALA A 3 -2.88 8.13 -1.15
CA ALA A 3 -1.79 8.90 -0.55
C ALA A 3 -0.76 8.03 0.18
N HIS A 4 -1.19 6.97 0.88
CA HIS A 4 -0.28 6.03 1.55
C HIS A 4 0.60 5.31 0.53
N LEU A 5 0.02 4.89 -0.60
CA LEU A 5 0.77 4.24 -1.68
C LEU A 5 1.76 5.20 -2.35
N THR A 6 1.37 6.47 -2.57
CA THR A 6 2.31 7.50 -3.06
C THR A 6 3.47 7.72 -2.10
N GLN A 7 3.21 7.70 -0.78
CA GLN A 7 4.25 7.81 0.23
C GLN A 7 5.17 6.59 0.25
N ILE A 8 4.63 5.37 0.17
CA ILE A 8 5.43 4.15 0.04
C ILE A 8 6.35 4.24 -1.19
N GLN A 9 5.80 4.58 -2.36
CA GLN A 9 6.58 4.78 -3.58
C GLN A 9 7.73 5.78 -3.35
N SER A 10 7.40 6.99 -2.86
CA SER A 10 8.38 8.04 -2.60
C SER A 10 9.50 7.59 -1.65
N LEU A 11 9.15 6.97 -0.52
CA LEU A 11 10.10 6.52 0.49
C LEU A 11 11.01 5.40 -0.06
N THR A 12 10.45 4.46 -0.82
CA THR A 12 11.22 3.38 -1.45
C THR A 12 12.17 3.90 -2.53
N THR A 13 11.74 4.86 -3.37
CA THR A 13 12.61 5.48 -4.39
C THR A 13 13.71 6.35 -3.76
N LYS A 14 13.41 7.06 -2.67
CA LYS A 14 14.37 7.93 -1.97
C LYS A 14 15.32 7.18 -1.02
N LEU A 15 15.20 5.85 -0.92
CA LEU A 15 15.99 5.02 -0.02
C LEU A 15 15.89 5.51 1.44
N ALA A 16 14.67 5.88 1.86
CA ALA A 16 14.41 6.29 3.23
C ALA A 16 14.81 5.18 4.24
N PRO A 17 15.04 5.53 5.52
CA PRO A 17 15.33 4.55 6.56
C PRO A 17 14.35 3.38 6.52
N LYS A 18 14.90 2.17 6.65
CA LYS A 18 14.15 0.91 6.58
C LYS A 18 12.93 0.90 7.49
N ASP A 19 13.09 1.41 8.72
CA ASP A 19 12.03 1.44 9.73
C ASP A 19 10.92 2.44 9.39
N GLU A 20 11.25 3.52 8.69
CA GLU A 20 10.25 4.49 8.22
C GLU A 20 9.33 3.86 7.17
N ILE A 21 9.92 3.13 6.21
CA ILE A 21 9.16 2.38 5.19
C ILE A 21 8.31 1.28 5.85
N ALA A 22 8.89 0.53 6.80
CA ALA A 22 8.17 -0.49 7.55
C ALA A 22 6.98 0.07 8.34
N ASN A 23 7.18 1.22 9.01
CA ASN A 23 6.12 1.91 9.71
C ASN A 23 5.02 2.38 8.74
N LYS A 24 5.39 2.81 7.53
CA LYS A 24 4.42 3.20 6.50
C LYS A 24 3.57 2.02 6.02
N PHE A 25 4.14 0.82 5.88
CA PHE A 25 3.35 -0.39 5.62
C PHE A 25 2.36 -0.65 6.75
N ARG A 26 2.82 -0.63 8.00
CA ARG A 26 1.98 -0.87 9.18
C ARG A 26 0.80 0.11 9.26
N GLN A 27 1.07 1.41 9.13
CA GLN A 27 0.03 2.45 9.10
C GLN A 27 -1.00 2.21 7.98
N SER A 28 -0.54 1.71 6.83
CA SER A 28 -1.42 1.42 5.70
C SER A 28 -2.31 0.22 5.96
N LEU A 29 -1.81 -0.81 6.65
CA LEU A 29 -2.63 -1.94 7.08
C LEU A 29 -3.67 -1.53 8.12
N TYR A 30 -3.31 -0.72 9.13
CA TYR A 30 -4.29 -0.22 10.11
C TYR A 30 -5.37 0.64 9.46
N PHE A 31 -5.00 1.49 8.49
CA PHE A 31 -5.99 2.25 7.73
C PHE A 31 -7.01 1.31 7.05
N ILE A 32 -6.54 0.24 6.41
CA ILE A 32 -7.41 -0.72 5.74
C ILE A 32 -8.28 -1.48 6.77
N GLU A 33 -7.68 -1.98 7.84
CA GLU A 33 -8.36 -2.70 8.92
C GLU A 33 -9.53 -1.90 9.51
N TRP A 34 -9.35 -0.59 9.71
CA TRP A 34 -10.39 0.28 10.27
C TRP A 34 -11.36 0.84 9.23
N THR A 35 -11.01 0.85 7.95
CA THR A 35 -11.88 1.38 6.89
C THR A 35 -12.80 0.31 6.31
N VAL A 36 -12.28 -0.90 6.09
CA VAL A 36 -13.01 -1.98 5.39
C VAL A 36 -14.33 -2.33 6.07
N PRO A 37 -14.43 -2.51 7.40
CA PRO A 37 -15.71 -2.89 8.02
C PRO A 37 -16.85 -1.93 7.71
N SER A 38 -16.61 -0.62 7.78
CA SER A 38 -17.62 0.39 7.43
C SER A 38 -17.86 0.49 5.93
N LEU A 39 -16.83 0.23 5.11
CA LEU A 39 -16.96 0.32 3.65
C LEU A 39 -17.77 -0.85 3.08
N VAL A 40 -17.74 -2.04 3.69
CA VAL A 40 -18.54 -3.20 3.25
C VAL A 40 -20.03 -2.88 3.19
N GLU A 41 -20.54 -2.05 4.11
CA GLU A 41 -21.95 -1.66 4.16
C GLU A 41 -22.35 -0.68 3.04
N ILE A 42 -21.39 0.06 2.50
CA ILE A 42 -21.60 1.12 1.49
C ILE A 42 -21.30 0.60 0.08
N ASP A 43 -20.19 -0.11 -0.06
CA ASP A 43 -19.62 -0.54 -1.34
C ASP A 43 -18.72 -1.77 -1.11
N ILE A 44 -19.33 -2.95 -1.23
CA ILE A 44 -18.66 -4.24 -1.01
C ILE A 44 -17.51 -4.48 -2.00
N ASP A 45 -17.65 -4.01 -3.23
CA ASP A 45 -16.64 -4.21 -4.27
C ASP A 45 -15.38 -3.40 -3.94
N LYS A 46 -15.53 -2.14 -3.51
CA LYS A 46 -14.40 -1.34 -3.02
C LYS A 46 -13.79 -1.90 -1.74
N ALA A 47 -14.59 -2.44 -0.84
CA ALA A 47 -14.09 -3.09 0.36
C ALA A 47 -13.23 -4.31 0.03
N ALA A 48 -13.66 -5.15 -0.92
CA ALA A 48 -12.88 -6.28 -1.41
C ALA A 48 -11.56 -5.82 -2.05
N GLU A 49 -11.58 -4.77 -2.90
CA GLU A 49 -10.36 -4.20 -3.47
C GLU A 49 -9.37 -3.71 -2.39
N LEU A 50 -9.86 -3.09 -1.31
CA LEU A 50 -9.01 -2.67 -0.19
C LEU A 50 -8.42 -3.86 0.58
N VAL A 51 -9.16 -4.97 0.73
CA VAL A 51 -8.64 -6.20 1.35
C VAL A 51 -7.51 -6.80 0.51
N ASP A 52 -7.66 -6.86 -0.80
CA ASP A 52 -6.62 -7.36 -1.70
C ASP A 52 -5.37 -6.47 -1.69
N LEU A 53 -5.57 -5.16 -1.61
CA LEU A 53 -4.48 -4.20 -1.39
C LEU A 53 -3.79 -4.43 -0.04
N GLY A 54 -4.56 -4.67 1.02
CA GLY A 54 -4.05 -5.01 2.34
C GLY A 54 -3.18 -6.27 2.31
N ARG A 55 -3.61 -7.31 1.60
CA ARG A 55 -2.82 -8.54 1.40
C ARG A 55 -1.50 -8.25 0.70
N THR A 56 -1.50 -7.37 -0.30
CA THR A 56 -0.28 -6.96 -1.02
C THR A 56 0.69 -6.23 -0.10
N ILE A 57 0.20 -5.27 0.69
CA ILE A 57 1.03 -4.51 1.65
C ILE A 57 1.56 -5.43 2.76
N ALA A 58 0.75 -6.37 3.25
CA ALA A 58 1.18 -7.33 4.26
C ALA A 58 2.34 -8.22 3.73
N ARG A 59 2.28 -8.64 2.46
CA ARG A 59 3.38 -9.36 1.81
C ARG A 59 4.64 -8.50 1.71
N TRP A 60 4.52 -7.22 1.37
CA TRP A 60 5.67 -6.31 1.36
C TRP A 60 6.27 -6.15 2.75
N GLN A 61 5.45 -5.91 3.77
CA GLN A 61 5.90 -5.77 5.16
C GLN A 61 6.61 -7.03 5.66
N HIS A 62 6.03 -8.21 5.41
CA HIS A 62 6.61 -9.48 5.83
C HIS A 62 8.00 -9.71 5.21
N ASN A 63 8.15 -9.40 3.92
CA ASN A 63 9.39 -9.62 3.19
C ASN A 63 10.36 -8.43 3.25
N TRP A 64 9.99 -7.33 3.89
CA TRP A 64 10.73 -6.06 3.81
C TRP A 64 12.17 -6.19 4.28
N ASN A 65 12.42 -6.97 5.34
CA ASN A 65 13.76 -7.20 5.86
C ASN A 65 14.72 -7.81 4.84
N LYS A 66 14.20 -8.62 3.92
CA LYS A 66 14.96 -9.24 2.83
C LYS A 66 15.06 -8.28 1.63
N VAL A 67 13.92 -7.70 1.25
CA VAL A 67 13.80 -6.87 0.04
C VAL A 67 14.52 -5.52 0.17
N CYS A 68 14.65 -4.95 1.38
CA CYS A 68 15.22 -3.62 1.55
C CYS A 68 16.69 -3.49 1.11
N ALA A 69 17.43 -4.60 1.07
CA ALA A 69 18.82 -4.63 0.59
C ALA A 69 18.92 -4.83 -0.92
N GLU A 70 17.86 -5.33 -1.57
CA GLU A 70 17.83 -5.68 -2.99
C GLU A 70 17.19 -4.55 -3.80
N THR A 71 18.00 -3.84 -4.59
CA THR A 71 17.54 -2.68 -5.39
C THR A 71 16.41 -3.03 -6.37
N ASN A 72 16.48 -4.18 -7.03
CA ASN A 72 15.43 -4.60 -7.97
C ASN A 72 14.09 -4.82 -7.25
N SER A 73 14.11 -5.54 -6.14
CA SER A 73 12.90 -5.81 -5.36
C SER A 73 12.31 -4.54 -4.73
N ARG A 74 13.14 -3.57 -4.33
CA ARG A 74 12.65 -2.24 -3.91
C ARG A 74 11.98 -1.48 -5.06
N ASN A 75 12.58 -1.51 -6.25
CA ASN A 75 12.01 -0.85 -7.43
C ASN A 75 10.68 -1.48 -7.84
N GLU A 76 10.51 -2.79 -7.69
CA GLU A 76 9.25 -3.49 -7.90
C GLU A 76 8.15 -3.02 -6.94
N ILE A 77 8.48 -2.86 -5.65
CA ILE A 77 7.55 -2.29 -4.66
C ILE A 77 7.18 -0.85 -5.05
N ALA A 78 8.17 -0.01 -5.38
CA ALA A 78 7.92 1.38 -5.77
C ALA A 78 7.00 1.48 -6.99
N SER A 79 7.28 0.69 -8.03
CA SER A 79 6.48 0.61 -9.27
C SER A 79 5.06 0.13 -8.99
N SER A 80 4.92 -0.94 -8.20
CA SER A 80 3.62 -1.50 -7.83
C SER A 80 2.80 -0.52 -6.99
N ALA A 81 3.43 0.16 -6.02
CA ALA A 81 2.79 1.19 -5.21
C ALA A 81 2.30 2.37 -6.08
N GLY A 82 3.07 2.79 -7.08
CA GLY A 82 2.65 3.81 -8.04
C GLY A 82 1.42 3.40 -8.85
N LYS A 83 1.43 2.19 -9.42
CA LYS A 83 0.29 1.64 -10.19
C LYS A 83 -0.97 1.53 -9.34
N LEU A 84 -0.85 0.97 -8.13
CA LEU A 84 -1.97 0.82 -7.20
C LEU A 84 -2.50 2.18 -6.73
N SER A 85 -1.62 3.17 -6.51
CA SER A 85 -2.05 4.53 -6.15
C SER A 85 -2.92 5.13 -7.24
N LYS A 86 -2.53 4.97 -8.51
CA LYS A 86 -3.31 5.42 -9.67
C LYS A 86 -4.67 4.73 -9.71
N ARG A 87 -4.69 3.40 -9.59
CA ARG A 87 -5.94 2.60 -9.58
C ARG A 87 -6.91 3.04 -8.49
N VAL A 88 -6.43 3.22 -7.26
CA VAL A 88 -7.26 3.67 -6.14
C VAL A 88 -7.86 5.07 -6.39
N ARG A 89 -7.12 5.98 -7.03
CA ARG A 89 -7.64 7.30 -7.39
C ARG A 89 -8.72 7.21 -8.46
N GLU A 90 -8.52 6.39 -9.48
CA GLU A 90 -9.51 6.17 -10.56
C GLU A 90 -10.83 5.65 -9.98
N ILE A 91 -10.79 4.71 -9.03
CA ILE A 91 -12.00 4.18 -8.39
C ILE A 91 -12.65 5.20 -7.45
N SER A 92 -11.85 6.01 -6.75
CA SER A 92 -12.36 7.04 -5.83
C SER A 92 -12.93 8.26 -6.55
N ALA A 93 -12.57 8.48 -7.82
CA ALA A 93 -13.06 9.60 -8.63
C ALA A 93 -14.33 9.25 -9.42
N VAL A 94 -14.68 7.96 -9.51
CA VAL A 94 -15.86 7.47 -10.25
C VAL A 94 -17.11 7.39 -9.35
N VAL A 95 -16.97 7.68 -8.05
CA VAL A 95 -18.08 7.63 -7.07
C VAL A 95 -18.28 8.97 -6.38
#